data_AF-A0A2G9THK0-F1
#
_entry.id   AF-A0A2G9THK0-F1
#
_cell.length_a   1.000
_cell.length_b   1.000
_cell.length_c   1.000
_cell.angle_alpha   90.00
_cell.angle_beta   90.00
_cell.angle_gamma   90.00
#
_symmetry.space_group_name_H-M   'P 1'
#
loop_
_entity.id
_entity.type
_entity.pdbx_description
1 polymer ?
#
loop_
_entity_poly.entity_id
_entity_poly.type
_entity_poly.pdbx_seq_one_letter_code
_entity_poly.pdbx_strand_id
1 'polypeptide(L)'
;MHGSSDYHIIRGVCYAVSNRSAAIVAAAISALLRHLDVSKVKIGVGGALIQFHPIYHKLLEAKLTDLAPLSTEWELVPADEGSARGAALIAAVAEKMKL
;
A
#
# COMPACT_ATOMS: atom_id res chain seq x y z
N MET A 1 -7.93 37.07 -6.31
CA MET A 1 -6.72 36.69 -7.06
C MET A 1 -5.83 35.91 -6.10
N HIS A 2 -5.56 34.63 -6.36
CA HIS A 2 -4.69 33.81 -5.50
C HIS A 2 -3.21 34.09 -5.80
N GLY A 3 -2.37 34.14 -4.77
CA GLY A 3 -0.92 34.34 -4.91
C GLY A 3 -0.19 33.02 -5.15
N SER A 4 1.05 33.08 -5.63
CA SER A 4 1.93 31.90 -5.72
C SER A 4 2.10 31.20 -4.37
N SER A 5 2.10 31.95 -3.27
CA SER A 5 2.14 31.45 -1.90
C SER A 5 0.99 30.49 -1.59
N ASP A 6 -0.21 30.73 -2.08
CA ASP A 6 -1.38 29.89 -1.81
C ASP A 6 -1.19 28.48 -2.37
N TYR A 7 -0.63 28.38 -3.58
CA TYR A 7 -0.31 27.09 -4.21
C TYR A 7 0.78 26.32 -3.47
N HIS A 8 1.78 27.00 -2.91
CA HIS A 8 2.80 26.35 -2.09
C HIS A 8 2.22 25.77 -0.81
N ILE A 9 1.31 26.51 -0.16
CA ILE A 9 0.60 26.05 1.04
C ILE A 9 -0.28 24.84 0.71
N ILE A 10 -1.09 24.92 -0.34
CA ILE A 10 -1.97 23.82 -0.77
C ILE A 10 -1.14 22.56 -1.06
N ARG A 11 -0.03 22.70 -1.81
CA ARG A 11 0.89 21.58 -2.08
C ARG A 11 1.45 20.98 -0.79
N GLY A 12 1.84 21.82 0.17
CA GLY A 12 2.34 21.39 1.48
C GLY A 12 1.30 20.58 2.26
N VAL A 13 0.05 21.05 2.29
CA VAL A 13 -1.06 20.33 2.93
C VAL A 13 -1.33 18.98 2.27
N CYS A 14 -1.42 18.94 0.92
CA CYS A 14 -1.61 17.69 0.19
C CYS A 14 -0.49 16.69 0.48
N TYR A 15 0.77 17.14 0.47
CA TYR A 15 1.91 16.29 0.81
C TYR A 15 1.83 15.76 2.24
N ALA A 16 1.52 16.62 3.22
CA ALA A 16 1.40 16.23 4.62
C ALA A 16 0.31 15.16 4.83
N VAL A 17 -0.84 15.31 4.17
CA VAL A 17 -1.94 14.34 4.20
C VAL A 17 -1.50 13.00 3.60
N SER A 18 -0.91 13.00 2.40
CA SER A 18 -0.44 11.77 1.74
C SER A 18 0.66 11.07 2.52
N ASN A 19 1.62 11.81 3.08
CA ASN A 19 2.70 11.26 3.90
C ASN A 19 2.17 10.64 5.20
N ARG A 20 1.21 11.28 5.87
CA ARG A 20 0.56 10.71 7.06
C ARG A 20 -0.22 9.44 6.72
N SER A 21 -0.96 9.44 5.62
CA SER A 21 -1.69 8.26 5.15
C SER A 21 -0.74 7.09 4.89
N ALA A 22 0.37 7.32 4.19
CA ALA A 22 1.39 6.31 3.94
C ALA A 22 1.99 5.75 5.24
N ALA A 23 2.26 6.60 6.23
CA ALA A 23 2.81 6.17 7.52
C ALA A 23 1.84 5.26 8.31
N ILE A 24 0.54 5.59 8.32
CA ILE A 24 -0.49 4.78 8.98
C ILE A 24 -0.59 3.40 8.32
N VAL A 25 -0.64 3.36 6.98
CA VAL A 25 -0.71 2.10 6.23
C VAL A 25 0.56 1.26 6.44
N ALA A 26 1.74 1.88 6.41
CA ALA A 26 3.00 1.21 6.69
C ALA A 26 3.03 0.59 8.10
N ALA A 27 2.53 1.30 9.12
CA ALA A 27 2.44 0.79 10.48
C ALA A 27 1.52 -0.44 10.58
N ALA A 28 0.37 -0.42 9.89
CA ALA A 28 -0.55 -1.55 9.84
C ALA A 28 0.07 -2.77 9.15
N ILE A 29 0.70 -2.58 7.99
CA ILE A 29 1.42 -3.65 7.28
C ILE A 29 2.54 -4.20 8.16
N SER A 30 3.34 -3.33 8.78
CA SER A 30 4.44 -3.71 9.66
C SER A 30 3.96 -4.53 10.87
N ALA A 31 2.79 -4.21 11.44
CA ALA A 31 2.17 -5.03 12.47
C ALA A 31 1.80 -6.43 11.96
N LEU A 32 1.23 -6.53 10.75
CA LEU A 32 0.94 -7.82 10.12
C LEU A 32 2.20 -8.62 9.83
N LEU A 33 3.29 -7.98 9.37
CA LEU A 33 4.56 -8.66 9.14
C LEU A 33 5.12 -9.32 10.41
N ARG A 34 5.08 -8.59 11.54
CA ARG A 34 5.47 -9.15 12.84
C ARG A 34 4.56 -10.28 13.30
N HIS A 35 3.27 -10.21 12.96
CA HIS A 35 2.31 -11.24 13.34
C HIS A 35 2.47 -12.52 12.52
N LEU A 36 2.76 -12.38 11.21
CA LEU A 36 2.97 -13.52 10.31
C LEU A 36 4.29 -14.26 10.59
N ASP A 37 5.31 -13.55 11.07
CA ASP A 37 6.63 -14.10 11.40
C ASP A 37 7.25 -14.95 10.27
N VAL A 38 7.17 -14.43 9.05
CA VAL A 38 7.75 -15.05 7.84
C VAL A 38 9.00 -14.33 7.39
N SER A 39 9.96 -15.06 6.83
CA SER A 39 11.24 -14.50 6.38
C SER A 39 11.15 -13.75 5.06
N LYS A 40 10.19 -14.07 4.19
CA LYS A 40 10.02 -13.43 2.88
C LYS A 40 8.55 -13.29 2.52
N VAL A 41 8.13 -12.11 2.09
CA VAL A 41 6.73 -11.81 1.79
C VAL A 41 6.58 -10.85 0.61
N LYS A 42 5.56 -11.06 -0.22
CA LYS A 42 5.12 -10.09 -1.23
C LYS A 42 3.81 -9.47 -0.76
N ILE A 43 3.75 -8.15 -0.76
CA ILE A 43 2.60 -7.38 -0.27
C ILE A 43 1.89 -6.82 -1.49
N GLY A 44 0.74 -7.42 -1.84
CA GLY A 44 -0.10 -6.92 -2.90
C GLY A 44 -0.74 -5.58 -2.51
N VAL A 45 -0.45 -4.53 -3.28
CA VAL A 45 -1.02 -3.18 -3.07
C VAL A 45 -1.80 -2.76 -4.32
N GLY A 46 -2.95 -2.12 -4.13
CA GLY A 46 -3.79 -1.69 -5.24
C GLY A 46 -4.69 -0.52 -4.88
N GLY A 47 -5.58 -0.16 -5.82
CA GLY A 47 -6.52 0.94 -5.68
C GLY A 47 -5.99 2.30 -6.13
N ALA A 48 -6.87 3.29 -6.17
CA ALA A 48 -6.64 4.59 -6.80
C ALA A 48 -5.42 5.35 -6.26
N LEU A 49 -5.09 5.21 -4.97
CA LEU A 49 -3.90 5.85 -4.40
C LEU A 49 -2.60 5.25 -4.94
N ILE A 50 -2.53 3.93 -5.09
CA ILE A 50 -1.36 3.27 -5.67
C ILE A 50 -1.26 3.57 -7.16
N GLN A 51 -2.40 3.61 -7.86
CA GLN A 51 -2.46 3.78 -9.31
C GLN A 51 -2.24 5.22 -9.78
N PHE A 52 -2.83 6.21 -9.11
CA PHE A 52 -2.92 7.58 -9.62
C PHE A 52 -2.18 8.62 -8.79
N HIS A 53 -1.88 8.36 -7.51
CA HIS A 53 -1.18 9.35 -6.70
C HIS A 53 0.32 9.33 -7.02
N PRO A 54 0.92 10.45 -7.49
CA PRO A 54 2.21 10.46 -8.18
C PRO A 54 3.41 9.98 -7.36
N ILE A 55 3.30 10.00 -6.03
CA ILE A 55 4.38 9.63 -5.11
C ILE A 55 3.94 8.71 -3.98
N TYR A 56 2.71 8.18 -3.98
CA TYR A 56 2.21 7.44 -2.80
C TYR A 56 2.97 6.14 -2.57
N HIS A 57 3.26 5.39 -3.64
CA HIS A 57 4.06 4.17 -3.57
C HIS A 57 5.41 4.42 -2.89
N LYS A 58 6.12 5.48 -3.30
CA LYS A 58 7.43 5.86 -2.72
C LYS A 58 7.32 6.25 -1.25
N LEU A 59 6.27 7.00 -0.87
CA LEU A 59 6.03 7.37 0.52
C LEU A 59 5.77 6.13 1.38
N LEU A 60 4.95 5.20 0.88
CA LEU A 60 4.63 3.95 1.59
C LEU A 60 5.86 3.07 1.75
N GLU A 61 6.64 2.89 0.69
CA GLU A 61 7.88 2.13 0.69
C GLU A 61 8.89 2.72 1.68
N ALA A 62 9.11 4.04 1.66
CA ALA A 62 10.01 4.70 2.62
C ALA A 62 9.56 4.47 4.08
N LYS A 63 8.25 4.57 4.36
CA LYS A 63 7.72 4.33 5.71
C LYS A 63 7.80 2.86 6.13
N LEU A 64 7.67 1.94 5.19
CA LEU A 64 7.86 0.52 5.45
C LEU A 64 9.32 0.17 5.72
N THR A 65 10.26 0.79 5.01
CA THR A 65 11.70 0.65 5.31
C THR A 65 12.01 1.06 6.75
N ASP A 66 11.38 2.12 7.25
CA ASP A 66 11.57 2.58 8.63
C ASP A 66 10.92 1.64 9.67
N LEU A 67 9.78 1.01 9.32
CA LEU A 67 8.91 0.34 10.29
C LEU A 67 8.93 -1.18 10.23
N ALA A 68 9.26 -1.80 9.09
CA ALA A 68 9.18 -3.24 8.91
C ALA A 68 10.18 -4.00 9.81
N PRO A 69 9.86 -5.23 10.25
CA PRO A 69 10.81 -6.04 11.00
C PRO A 69 12.04 -6.39 10.13
N LEU A 70 13.24 -6.25 10.70
CA LEU A 70 14.51 -6.53 10.00
C LEU A 70 14.69 -8.00 9.60
N SER A 71 13.96 -8.91 10.26
CA SER A 71 13.97 -10.35 9.99
C SER A 71 13.14 -10.75 8.75
N THR A 72 12.37 -9.83 8.17
CA THR A 72 11.47 -10.12 7.05
C THR A 72 11.90 -9.33 5.81
N GLU A 73 12.27 -10.05 4.76
CA GLU A 73 12.38 -9.48 3.41
C GLU A 73 10.98 -9.25 2.84
N TRP A 74 10.70 -8.03 2.38
CA TRP A 74 9.40 -7.65 1.85
C TRP A 74 9.52 -6.94 0.50
N GLU A 75 8.48 -7.09 -0.32
CA GLU A 75 8.37 -6.41 -1.61
C GLU A 75 6.93 -5.90 -1.79
N LEU A 76 6.77 -4.61 -2.10
CA LEU A 76 5.47 -4.08 -2.53
C LEU A 76 5.23 -4.45 -3.99
N VAL A 77 4.09 -5.08 -4.27
CA VAL A 77 3.72 -5.51 -5.62
C VAL A 77 2.40 -4.82 -6.01
N PRO A 78 2.43 -3.89 -6.98
CA PRO A 78 1.21 -3.32 -7.54
C PRO A 78 0.34 -4.42 -8.18
N ALA A 79 -0.94 -4.45 -7.82
CA ALA A 79 -1.90 -5.43 -8.32
C ALA A 79 -3.01 -4.74 -9.10
N ASP A 80 -2.85 -4.65 -10.43
CA ASP A 80 -3.92 -4.25 -11.33
C ASP A 80 -4.97 -5.36 -11.45
N GLU A 81 -6.25 -5.01 -11.29
CA GLU A 81 -7.40 -5.92 -11.40
C GLU A 81 -7.41 -7.12 -10.43
N GLY A 82 -6.68 -7.05 -9.31
CA GLY A 82 -6.54 -8.17 -8.37
C GLY A 82 -7.89 -8.69 -7.82
N SER A 83 -8.88 -7.80 -7.63
CA SER A 83 -10.18 -8.18 -7.07
C SER A 83 -11.00 -9.08 -7.99
N ALA A 84 -11.04 -8.80 -9.31
CA ALA A 84 -11.87 -9.56 -10.24
C ALA A 84 -11.26 -10.95 -10.52
N ARG A 85 -9.95 -11.00 -10.76
CA ARG A 85 -9.23 -12.26 -11.02
C ARG A 85 -9.19 -13.13 -9.78
N GLY A 86 -8.97 -12.52 -8.61
CA GLY A 86 -9.01 -13.22 -7.32
C GLY A 86 -10.38 -13.85 -7.06
N ALA A 87 -11.46 -13.09 -7.25
CA ALA A 87 -12.81 -13.61 -7.07
C ALA A 87 -13.13 -14.78 -8.02
N ALA A 88 -12.76 -14.68 -9.30
CA ALA A 88 -12.94 -15.75 -10.27
C ALA A 88 -12.15 -17.02 -9.89
N LEU A 89 -10.90 -16.86 -9.43
CA LEU A 89 -10.08 -17.98 -8.99
C LEU A 89 -10.68 -18.68 -7.76
N ILE A 90 -11.13 -17.91 -6.76
CA ILE A 90 -11.77 -18.47 -5.58
C ILE A 90 -13.08 -19.18 -5.94
N ALA A 91 -13.90 -18.62 -6.83
CA ALA A 91 -15.13 -19.26 -7.32
C ALA A 91 -14.83 -20.61 -7.99
N ALA A 92 -13.84 -20.68 -8.88
CA ALA A 92 -13.44 -21.92 -9.54
C ALA A 92 -12.91 -22.98 -8.55
N VAL A 93 -12.17 -22.56 -7.52
CA VAL A 93 -11.69 -23.46 -6.47
C VAL A 93 -12.85 -23.98 -5.61
N ALA A 94 -13.79 -23.11 -5.22
CA ALA A 94 -14.96 -23.49 -4.44
C ALA A 94 -15.83 -24.51 -5.20
N GLU A 95 -16.10 -24.26 -6.48
CA GLU A 95 -16.83 -25.18 -7.36
C GLU A 95 -16.15 -26.56 -7.43
N LYS A 96 -14.82 -26.58 -7.63
CA LYS A 96 -14.04 -27.83 -7.67
C LYS A 96 -14.06 -28.58 -6.33
N MET A 97 -14.06 -27.85 -5.21
CA MET A 97 -14.10 -28.42 -3.87
C MET A 97 -15.52 -28.78 -3.40
N LYS A 98 -16.56 -28.46 -4.18
CA LYS A 98 -17.97 -28.62 -3.82
C LYS A 98 -18.32 -27.95 -2.49
N LEU A 99 -17.72 -26.78 -2.25
CA LEU A 99 -18.16 -25.86 -1.19
C LEU A 99 -19.41 -25.12 -1.66
#